data_AF-A0A1B0AM62-F1
#
_entry.id   AF-A0A1B0AM62-F1
#
_cell.length_a   1.000
_cell.length_b   1.000
_cell.length_c   1.000
_cell.angle_alpha   90.00
_cell.angle_beta   90.00
_cell.angle_gamma   90.00
#
_symmetry.space_group_name_H-M   'P 1'
#
loop_
_entity.id
_entity.type
_entity.pdbx_description
1 polymer ?
#
loop_
_entity_poly.entity_id
_entity_poly.type
_entity_poly.pdbx_seq_one_letter_code
_entity_poly.pdbx_strand_id
1 'polypeptide(L)'
;MWLEAHYIEAEKLRGRSLGPVDKYRVRKKFPLPPTIWDGEQKTHCFKERTRSLLREWYLQDPYPNPTKKRELAKATGLNPTQVGNWFKNRRQRDRAAAAKNRYVHIYVCILVCLCKHINISIVYI
;
A
#
# COMPACT_ATOMS: atom_id res chain seq x y z
N MET A 1 13.85 -25.79 6.81
CA MET A 1 13.34 -25.99 8.19
C MET A 1 12.65 -24.75 8.76
N TRP A 2 13.26 -23.56 8.82
CA TRP A 2 12.66 -22.35 9.43
C TRP A 2 11.24 -21.99 8.95
N LEU A 3 11.05 -21.85 7.64
CA LEU A 3 9.75 -21.43 7.08
C LEU A 3 8.66 -22.47 7.27
N GLU A 4 8.99 -23.74 7.07
CA GLU A 4 8.03 -24.85 7.22
C GLU A 4 7.54 -24.97 8.66
N ALA A 5 8.43 -24.82 9.64
CA ALA A 5 8.04 -24.83 11.06
C ALA A 5 7.00 -23.75 11.36
N HIS A 6 7.24 -22.51 10.94
CA HIS A 6 6.30 -21.41 11.14
C HIS A 6 4.99 -21.54 10.33
N TYR A 7 5.02 -22.19 9.16
CA TYR A 7 3.79 -22.50 8.43
C TYR A 7 2.95 -23.53 9.17
N ILE A 8 3.55 -24.62 9.65
CA ILE A 8 2.86 -25.67 10.42
C ILE A 8 2.23 -25.08 11.69
N GLU A 9 2.96 -24.25 12.44
CA GLU A 9 2.43 -23.57 13.62
C GLU A 9 1.25 -22.66 13.28
N ALA A 10 1.36 -21.87 12.22
CA ALA A 10 0.31 -20.96 11.79
C ALA A 10 -0.93 -21.69 11.23
N GLU A 11 -0.77 -22.87 10.61
CA GLU A 11 -1.88 -23.74 10.19
C GLU A 11 -2.62 -24.31 11.40
N LYS A 12 -1.88 -24.84 12.38
CA LYS A 12 -2.45 -25.36 13.63
C LYS A 12 -3.25 -24.29 14.37
N LEU A 13 -2.70 -23.08 14.49
CA LEU A 13 -3.38 -21.98 15.18
C LEU A 13 -4.67 -21.52 14.46
N ARG A 14 -4.69 -21.59 13.13
CA ARG A 14 -5.84 -21.14 12.33
C ARG A 14 -6.90 -22.22 12.09
N GLY A 15 -6.56 -23.49 12.32
CA GLY A 15 -7.45 -24.63 12.03
C GLY A 15 -7.76 -24.81 10.54
N ARG A 16 -6.94 -24.24 9.65
CA ARG A 16 -7.07 -24.38 8.19
C ARG A 16 -5.73 -24.23 7.49
N SER A 17 -5.65 -24.72 6.26
CA SER A 17 -4.45 -24.55 5.42
C SER A 17 -4.17 -23.08 5.09
N LEU A 18 -2.89 -22.74 4.94
CA LEU A 18 -2.46 -21.38 4.63
C LEU A 18 -2.49 -21.10 3.13
N GLY A 19 -3.26 -20.08 2.74
CA GLY A 19 -3.19 -19.51 1.40
C GLY A 19 -1.92 -18.67 1.18
N PRO A 20 -1.61 -18.29 -0.07
CA PRO A 20 -0.40 -17.52 -0.41
C PRO A 20 -0.22 -16.22 0.39
N VAL A 21 -1.32 -15.53 0.68
CA VAL A 21 -1.30 -14.27 1.45
C VAL A 21 -0.99 -14.53 2.92
N ASP A 22 -1.51 -15.63 3.48
CA ASP A 22 -1.21 -16.00 4.87
C ASP A 22 0.26 -16.43 5.01
N LYS A 23 0.78 -17.21 4.05
CA LYS A 23 2.22 -17.53 3.99
C LYS A 23 3.10 -16.27 3.85
N TYR A 24 2.66 -15.26 3.09
CA TYR A 24 3.34 -13.96 3.05
C TYR A 24 3.36 -13.26 4.42
N ARG A 25 2.23 -13.23 5.13
CA ARG A 25 2.13 -12.63 6.48
C ARG A 25 3.06 -13.33 7.47
N VAL A 26 3.15 -14.66 7.41
CA VAL A 26 4.05 -15.45 8.27
C VAL A 26 5.51 -15.08 8.00
N ARG A 27 5.95 -15.07 6.73
CA ARG A 27 7.32 -14.65 6.35
C ARG A 27 7.67 -13.24 6.81
N LYS A 28 6.69 -12.33 6.83
CA LYS A 28 6.88 -10.95 7.31
C LYS A 28 6.99 -10.86 8.83
N LYS A 29 6.22 -11.69 9.56
CA LYS A 29 6.23 -11.72 11.03
C LYS A 29 7.48 -12.41 11.58
N PHE A 30 7.96 -13.45 10.90
CA PHE A 30 9.13 -14.24 11.30
C PHE A 30 10.17 -14.21 10.18
N PRO A 31 10.94 -13.11 10.08
CA PRO A 31 12.02 -13.01 9.09
C PRO A 31 13.06 -14.13 9.31
N LEU A 32 13.79 -14.48 8.27
CA LEU A 32 14.83 -15.49 8.39
C LEU A 32 15.93 -14.99 9.34
N PRO A 33 16.45 -15.86 10.23
CA PRO A 33 17.55 -15.48 11.09
C PRO A 33 18.81 -15.19 10.25
N PRO A 34 19.67 -14.25 10.68
CA PRO A 34 20.88 -13.87 9.94
C PRO A 34 21.83 -15.04 9.65
N THR A 35 21.81 -16.08 10.48
CA THR A 35 22.64 -17.29 10.33
C THR A 35 22.32 -18.08 9.06
N ILE A 36 21.13 -17.91 8.48
CA ILE A 36 20.71 -18.64 7.28
C ILE A 36 20.39 -17.71 6.10
N TRP A 37 20.54 -16.38 6.28
CA TRP A 37 20.19 -15.38 5.28
C TRP A 37 20.92 -14.06 5.48
N ASP A 38 21.55 -13.56 4.42
CA ASP A 38 22.40 -12.34 4.43
C ASP A 38 21.61 -11.01 4.47
N GLY A 39 20.28 -11.07 4.48
CA GLY A 39 19.44 -9.89 4.67
C GLY A 39 19.19 -9.05 3.42
N GLU A 40 19.61 -9.49 2.22
CA GLU A 40 19.36 -8.76 0.98
C GLU A 40 17.84 -8.55 0.72
N GLN A 41 17.37 -7.33 0.94
CA GLN A 41 15.99 -6.96 0.66
C GLN A 41 15.86 -6.52 -0.80
N LYS A 42 15.17 -7.32 -1.61
CA LYS A 42 14.77 -6.87 -2.96
C LYS A 42 13.71 -5.80 -2.83
N THR A 43 14.09 -4.55 -3.10
CA THR A 43 13.10 -3.48 -3.18
C THR A 43 12.24 -3.69 -4.41
N HIS A 44 10.95 -3.97 -4.22
CA HIS A 44 10.00 -4.09 -5.33
C HIS A 44 9.53 -2.72 -5.87
N CYS A 45 10.20 -1.64 -5.47
CA CYS A 45 9.91 -0.28 -5.95
C CYS A 45 10.78 0.06 -7.16
N PHE A 46 10.21 0.80 -8.11
CA PHE A 46 11.00 1.38 -9.20
C PHE A 46 11.99 2.43 -8.68
N LYS A 47 13.03 2.72 -9.47
CA LYS A 47 13.99 3.81 -9.22
C LYS A 47 13.24 5.15 -9.05
N GLU A 48 13.79 6.06 -8.22
CA GLU A 48 13.14 7.35 -7.92
C GLU A 48 12.81 8.17 -9.17
N ARG A 49 13.72 8.20 -10.16
CA ARG A 49 13.48 8.87 -11.44
C ARG A 49 12.21 8.37 -12.13
N THR A 50 12.07 7.06 -12.24
CA THR A 50 10.89 6.41 -12.83
C THR A 50 9.63 6.69 -12.02
N ARG A 51 9.72 6.67 -10.68
CA ARG A 51 8.58 6.97 -9.79
C ARG A 51 8.12 8.42 -9.93
N SER A 52 9.05 9.36 -10.05
CA SER A 52 8.76 10.78 -10.20
C SER A 52 8.04 11.06 -11.52
N LEU A 53 8.55 10.51 -12.63
CA LEU A 53 7.92 10.66 -13.95
C LEU A 53 6.49 10.08 -13.99
N LEU A 54 6.27 8.91 -13.37
CA LEU A 54 4.93 8.31 -13.27
C LEU A 54 3.97 9.16 -12.43
N ARG A 55 4.46 9.81 -11.35
CA ARG A 55 3.65 10.69 -10.51
C ARG A 55 3.25 11.97 -11.24
N GLU A 56 4.17 12.59 -11.96
CA GLU A 56 3.92 13.80 -12.75
C GLU A 56 2.85 13.54 -13.82
N TRP A 57 3.00 12.47 -14.60
CA TRP A 57 2.00 12.07 -15.60
C TRP A 57 0.64 11.75 -14.98
N TYR A 58 0.62 11.16 -13.80
CA TYR A 58 -0.62 10.83 -13.11
C TYR A 58 -1.45 12.06 -12.73
N LEU A 59 -0.80 13.19 -12.40
CA LEU A 59 -1.51 14.43 -12.12
C LEU A 59 -2.20 15.00 -13.36
N GLN A 60 -1.66 14.73 -14.55
CA GLN A 60 -2.22 15.19 -15.82
C GLN A 60 -3.34 14.26 -16.33
N ASP A 61 -3.10 12.95 -16.31
CA ASP A 61 -4.04 11.96 -16.85
C ASP A 61 -4.00 10.65 -16.03
N PRO A 62 -4.91 10.46 -15.04
CA PRO A 62 -4.99 9.23 -14.26
C PRO A 62 -5.43 7.99 -15.05
N TYR A 63 -5.94 8.16 -16.27
CA TYR A 63 -6.50 7.11 -17.12
C TYR A 63 -5.88 7.13 -18.54
N PRO A 64 -4.57 6.91 -18.67
CA PRO A 64 -3.91 7.01 -19.97
C PRO A 64 -4.44 5.95 -20.95
N ASN A 65 -4.66 6.38 -22.19
CA ASN A 65 -5.04 5.50 -23.30
C ASN A 65 -3.89 4.53 -23.68
N PRO A 66 -4.16 3.48 -24.48
CA PRO A 66 -3.13 2.49 -24.85
C PRO A 66 -1.88 3.06 -25.55
N THR A 67 -2.01 4.16 -26.27
CA THR A 67 -0.90 4.84 -26.96
C THR A 67 -0.02 5.57 -25.95
N LYS A 68 -0.61 6.41 -25.09
CA LYS A 68 0.08 7.11 -24.00
C LYS A 68 0.78 6.14 -23.05
N LYS A 69 0.18 4.97 -22.76
CA LYS A 69 0.82 3.92 -21.97
C LYS A 69 2.10 3.38 -22.61
N ARG A 70 2.13 3.24 -23.94
CA ARG A 70 3.31 2.79 -24.69
C ARG A 70 4.40 3.86 -24.71
N GLU A 71 4.03 5.13 -24.82
CA GLU A 71 4.97 6.26 -24.73
C GLU A 71 5.60 6.34 -23.33
N LEU A 72 4.79 6.25 -22.29
CA LEU A 72 5.24 6.19 -20.89
C LEU A 72 6.18 5.00 -20.64
N ALA A 73 5.86 3.83 -21.20
CA ALA A 73 6.70 2.64 -21.12
C ALA A 73 8.09 2.89 -21.71
N LYS A 74 8.14 3.50 -22.91
CA LYS A 74 9.41 3.90 -23.56
C LYS A 74 10.19 4.91 -22.71
N ALA A 75 9.53 5.95 -22.19
CA ALA A 75 10.17 7.00 -21.40
C ALA A 75 10.68 6.51 -20.03
N THR A 76 9.99 5.54 -19.43
CA THR A 76 10.34 4.99 -18.10
C THR A 76 11.26 3.77 -18.15
N GLY A 77 11.42 3.15 -19.33
CA GLY A 77 12.11 1.86 -19.48
C GLY A 77 11.34 0.68 -18.87
N LEU A 78 10.02 0.82 -18.68
CA LEU A 78 9.16 -0.22 -18.12
C LEU A 78 8.38 -0.95 -19.22
N ASN A 79 7.89 -2.15 -18.90
CA ASN A 79 6.91 -2.84 -19.74
C ASN A 79 5.55 -2.09 -19.67
N PRO A 80 4.81 -1.91 -20.79
CA PRO A 80 3.44 -1.37 -20.79
C PRO A 80 2.52 -1.97 -19.72
N THR A 81 2.65 -3.26 -19.41
CA THR A 81 1.90 -3.93 -18.34
C THR A 81 2.26 -3.40 -16.95
N GLN A 82 3.54 -3.13 -16.68
CA GLN A 82 3.99 -2.56 -15.41
C GLN A 82 3.46 -1.14 -15.22
N VAL A 83 3.46 -0.33 -16.29
CA VAL A 83 2.85 1.00 -16.29
C VAL A 83 1.35 0.87 -16.01
N GLY A 84 0.63 0.01 -16.73
CA GLY A 84 -0.79 -0.23 -16.50
C GLY A 84 -1.11 -0.63 -15.06
N ASN A 85 -0.32 -1.53 -14.48
CA ASN A 85 -0.46 -1.96 -13.09
C ASN A 85 -0.15 -0.84 -12.10
N TRP A 86 0.86 -0.01 -12.38
CA TRP A 86 1.19 1.13 -11.52
C TRP A 86 0.03 2.11 -11.43
N PHE A 87 -0.59 2.48 -12.56
CA PHE A 87 -1.74 3.38 -12.59
C PHE A 87 -2.96 2.76 -11.89
N LYS A 88 -3.23 1.47 -12.12
CA LYS A 88 -4.30 0.73 -11.42
C LYS A 88 -4.09 0.77 -9.90
N ASN A 89 -2.88 0.45 -9.44
CA ASN A 89 -2.54 0.39 -8.02
C ASN A 89 -2.55 1.79 -7.39
N ARG A 90 -2.15 2.84 -8.12
CA ARG A 90 -2.23 4.22 -7.65
C ARG A 90 -3.68 4.63 -7.39
N ARG A 91 -4.59 4.40 -8.35
CA ARG A 91 -6.02 4.69 -8.15
C ARG A 91 -6.65 3.89 -7.01
N GLN A 92 -6.23 2.63 -6.82
CA GLN A 92 -6.69 1.84 -5.67
C GLN A 92 -6.24 2.45 -4.34
N ARG A 93 -4.99 2.92 -4.25
CA ARG A 93 -4.48 3.61 -3.04
C ARG A 93 -5.23 4.91 -2.79
N ASP A 94 -5.52 5.68 -3.83
CA ASP A 94 -6.25 6.95 -3.70
C ASP A 94 -7.68 6.71 -3.22
N ARG A 95 -8.39 5.70 -3.74
CA ARG A 95 -9.70 5.28 -3.21
C ARG A 95 -9.63 4.80 -1.76
N ALA A 96 -8.61 4.01 -1.40
CA ALA A 96 -8.42 3.55 -0.04
C ALA A 96 -8.12 4.70 0.93
N ALA A 97 -7.33 5.69 0.50
CA ALA A 97 -7.05 6.90 1.26
C ALA A 97 -8.30 7.76 1.41
N ALA A 98 -9.09 7.94 0.34
CA ALA A 98 -10.37 8.63 0.40
C ALA A 98 -11.37 7.92 1.33
N ALA A 99 -11.44 6.58 1.28
CA ALA A 99 -12.27 5.81 2.19
C ALA A 99 -11.85 5.97 3.65
N LYS A 100 -10.55 5.93 3.95
CA LYS A 100 -10.02 6.21 5.29
C LYS A 100 -10.34 7.64 5.73
N ASN A 101 -10.14 8.63 4.86
CA ASN A 101 -10.50 10.02 5.16
C ASN A 101 -12.00 10.22 5.38
N ARG A 102 -12.88 9.41 4.78
CA ARG A 102 -14.32 9.42 5.13
C ARG A 102 -14.57 8.88 6.54
N TYR A 103 -13.82 7.89 7.01
CA TYR A 103 -13.90 7.47 8.41
C TYR A 103 -13.37 8.55 9.35
N VAL A 104 -12.21 9.14 9.07
CA VAL A 104 -11.68 10.25 9.88
C VAL A 104 -12.63 11.45 9.85
N HIS A 105 -13.23 11.78 8.70
CA HIS A 105 -14.22 12.85 8.58
C HIS A 105 -15.55 12.51 9.25
N ILE A 106 -15.99 11.24 9.33
CA ILE A 106 -17.14 10.85 10.16
C ILE A 106 -16.81 11.04 11.64
N TYR A 107 -15.62 10.63 12.09
CA TYR A 107 -15.19 10.86 13.48
C TYR A 107 -15.05 12.36 13.80
N VAL A 108 -14.46 13.14 12.89
CA VAL A 108 -14.33 14.60 13.04
C VAL A 108 -15.68 15.30 12.93
N CYS A 109 -16.59 14.87 12.06
CA CYS A 109 -17.93 15.45 11.95
C CYS A 109 -18.81 15.07 13.16
N ILE A 110 -18.67 13.86 13.73
CA ILE A 110 -19.28 13.47 15.02
C ILE A 110 -18.69 14.30 16.17
N LEU A 111 -17.37 14.52 16.20
CA LEU A 111 -16.71 15.39 17.20
C LEU A 111 -17.09 16.87 17.05
N VAL A 112 -17.24 17.38 15.83
CA VAL A 112 -17.67 18.76 15.54
C VAL A 112 -19.16 18.93 15.82
N CYS A 113 -20.00 17.92 15.60
CA CYS A 113 -21.40 17.91 16.05
C CYS A 113 -21.52 17.83 17.58
N LEU A 114 -20.65 17.06 18.27
CA LEU A 114 -20.63 16.99 19.74
C LEU A 114 -20.05 18.27 20.37
N CYS A 115 -19.11 18.96 19.71
CA CYS A 115 -18.57 20.24 20.19
C CYS A 115 -19.54 21.42 20.04
N LYS A 116 -20.59 21.33 19.23
CA LYS A 116 -21.63 22.37 19.15
C LYS A 116 -22.67 22.29 20.27
N HIS A 117 -22.64 21.26 21.12
CA HIS A 117 -23.58 21.09 22.24
C HIS A 117 -22.98 21.38 23.63
N ILE A 118 -21.72 21.79 23.73
CA ILE A 118 -21.08 22.14 25.01
C ILE A 118 -20.35 23.48 24.83
N ASN A 119 -21.02 24.57 25.23
CA ASN A 119 -20.42 25.90 25.38
C ASN A 119 -19.41 25.86 26.54
N ILE A 120 -18.13 25.63 26.25
CA ILE A 120 -17.04 25.88 27.19
C ILE A 120 -16.00 26.77 26.51
N SER A 121 -16.08 28.06 26.84
CA SER A 121 -15.01 29.04 26.65
C SER A 121 -13.82 28.68 27.52
N ILE A 122 -12.63 28.45 26.95
CA ILE A 122 -11.37 28.58 27.70
C ILE A 122 -10.32 29.24 26.80
N VAL A 123 -10.13 30.54 27.06
CA VAL A 123 -8.89 31.32 26.92
C VAL A 123 -7.83 30.78 27.90
N TYR A 124 -6.54 30.90 27.58
CA TYR A 124 -5.29 30.80 28.40
C TYR A 124 -4.27 29.99 27.56
N ILE A 125 -3.13 30.49 27.08
CA ILE A 125 -2.37 31.76 27.15
C ILE A 125 -1.88 32.05 25.74
#